data_AF-A0A2H0PA83-F1
#
_entry.id   AF-A0A2H0PA83-F1
#
_cell.length_a   1.000
_cell.length_b   1.000
_cell.length_c   1.000
_cell.angle_alpha   90.00
_cell.angle_beta   90.00
_cell.angle_gamma   90.00
#
_symmetry.space_group_name_H-M   'P 1'
#
loop_
_entity.id
_entity.type
_entity.pdbx_description
1 polymer ?
#
loop_
_entity_poly.entity_id
_entity_poly.type
_entity_poly.pdbx_seq_one_letter_code
_entity_poly.pdbx_strand_id
1 'polypeptide(L)'
;MSLRAAALAGAALLLSSCIATQQDVLDLSQQSDELKTQVEELKRTVGSLQANQADLSVSIKQLREDLTAYTETVKASQGDMSKLSVKLDDIGAQLSGKVAALGQTINQAQSKGLEDQKAALAEAKKESATEIFYTAEKRLQARDHAQAAKGFEQYLRDFPKADLIDVATYDLGLSYYGLKQ
;
A
#
# COMPACT_ATOMS: atom_id res chain seq x y z
N MET A 1 -5.10 -101.88 -74.00
CA MET A 1 -4.25 -100.72 -73.66
C MET A 1 -4.85 -99.77 -72.60
N SER A 2 -6.04 -100.04 -72.02
CA SER A 2 -6.75 -99.08 -71.15
C SER A 2 -6.37 -99.08 -69.66
N LEU A 3 -5.88 -100.19 -69.09
CA LEU A 3 -5.59 -100.26 -67.64
C LEU A 3 -4.33 -99.49 -67.22
N ARG A 4 -3.30 -99.44 -68.08
CA ARG A 4 -2.04 -98.73 -67.78
C ARG A 4 -2.18 -97.20 -67.84
N ALA A 5 -3.05 -96.70 -68.72
CA ALA A 5 -3.34 -95.27 -68.82
C ALA A 5 -4.14 -94.75 -67.62
N ALA A 6 -5.09 -95.55 -67.11
CA ALA A 6 -5.88 -95.22 -65.92
C ALA A 6 -5.02 -95.20 -64.63
N ALA A 7 -4.07 -96.13 -64.51
CA ALA A 7 -3.15 -96.16 -63.37
C ALA A 7 -2.17 -94.97 -63.36
N LEU A 8 -1.69 -94.53 -64.53
CA LEU A 8 -0.83 -93.34 -64.64
C LEU A 8 -1.60 -92.03 -64.37
N ALA A 9 -2.85 -91.94 -64.84
CA ALA A 9 -3.69 -90.76 -64.61
C ALA A 9 -4.12 -90.62 -63.13
N GLY A 10 -4.41 -91.73 -62.44
CA GLY A 10 -4.71 -91.73 -61.01
C GLY A 10 -3.51 -91.35 -60.14
N ALA A 11 -2.29 -91.78 -60.51
CA ALA A 11 -1.07 -91.40 -59.80
C ALA A 11 -0.69 -89.92 -60.01
N ALA A 12 -0.92 -89.36 -61.20
CA ALA A 12 -0.64 -87.95 -61.50
C ALA A 12 -1.58 -86.99 -60.73
N LEU A 13 -2.84 -87.36 -60.55
CA LEU A 13 -3.82 -86.56 -59.80
C LEU A 13 -3.54 -86.56 -58.29
N LEU A 14 -3.12 -87.69 -57.71
CA LEU A 14 -2.75 -87.78 -56.30
C LEU A 14 -1.46 -87.00 -55.95
N LEU A 15 -0.49 -86.97 -56.88
CA LEU A 15 0.72 -86.16 -56.72
C LEU A 15 0.45 -84.66 -56.87
N SER A 16 -0.51 -84.28 -57.72
CA SER A 16 -0.89 -82.88 -57.93
C SER A 16 -1.73 -82.31 -56.78
N SER A 17 -2.58 -83.12 -56.15
CA SER A 17 -3.34 -82.71 -54.94
C SER A 17 -2.47 -82.49 -53.70
N CYS A 18 -1.29 -83.12 -53.64
CA CYS A 18 -0.32 -82.84 -52.57
C CYS A 18 0.40 -81.49 -52.76
N ILE A 19 0.53 -81.00 -53.99
CA ILE A 19 1.22 -79.74 -54.31
C ILE A 19 0.33 -78.53 -54.03
N ALA A 20 -0.97 -78.59 -54.37
CA ALA A 20 -1.92 -77.52 -54.04
C ALA A 20 -2.08 -77.33 -52.53
N THR A 21 -2.18 -78.44 -51.79
CA THR A 21 -2.27 -78.42 -50.31
C THR A 21 -0.98 -77.91 -49.67
N GLN A 22 0.19 -78.13 -50.28
CA GLN A 22 1.46 -77.59 -49.77
C GLN A 22 1.55 -76.06 -49.86
N GLN A 23 0.94 -75.47 -50.89
CA GLN A 23 0.99 -74.02 -51.12
C GLN A 23 0.04 -73.27 -50.18
N ASP A 24 -1.18 -73.79 -49.98
CA ASP A 24 -2.10 -73.26 -48.98
C ASP A 24 -1.57 -73.45 -47.55
N VAL A 25 -0.91 -74.58 -47.25
CA VAL A 25 -0.27 -74.79 -45.93
C VAL A 25 0.88 -73.81 -45.69
N LEU A 26 1.64 -73.45 -46.74
CA LEU A 26 2.68 -72.43 -46.66
C LEU A 26 2.08 -71.03 -46.44
N ASP A 27 1.04 -70.65 -47.16
CA ASP A 27 0.38 -69.34 -47.00
C ASP A 27 -0.30 -69.21 -45.63
N LEU A 28 -0.94 -70.28 -45.14
CA LEU A 28 -1.52 -70.33 -43.80
C LEU A 28 -0.45 -70.27 -42.71
N SER A 29 0.70 -70.94 -42.92
CA SER A 29 1.86 -70.82 -42.03
C SER A 29 2.37 -69.38 -41.98
N GLN A 30 2.45 -68.72 -43.14
CA GLN A 30 2.96 -67.37 -43.26
C GLN A 30 2.02 -66.35 -42.61
N GLN A 31 0.70 -66.49 -42.79
CA GLN A 31 -0.30 -65.67 -42.10
C GLN A 31 -0.31 -65.93 -40.58
N SER A 32 -0.09 -67.17 -40.15
CA SER A 32 0.05 -67.50 -38.72
C SER A 32 1.27 -66.81 -38.10
N ASP A 33 2.38 -66.74 -38.83
CA ASP A 33 3.60 -66.06 -38.37
C ASP A 33 3.44 -64.53 -38.35
N GLU A 34 2.76 -63.96 -39.35
CA GLU A 34 2.39 -62.54 -39.41
C GLU A 34 1.48 -62.15 -38.23
N LEU A 35 0.41 -62.93 -38.01
CA LEU A 35 -0.53 -62.69 -36.92
C LEU A 35 0.15 -62.80 -35.56
N LYS A 36 1.07 -63.76 -35.40
CA LYS A 36 1.87 -63.92 -34.19
C LYS A 36 2.74 -62.68 -33.93
N THR A 37 3.34 -62.13 -34.99
CA THR A 37 4.12 -60.89 -34.91
C THR A 37 3.25 -59.70 -34.48
N GLN A 38 2.06 -59.54 -35.09
CA GLN A 38 1.11 -58.48 -34.74
C GLN A 38 0.60 -58.59 -33.30
N VAL A 39 0.35 -59.82 -32.80
CA VAL A 39 -0.05 -60.05 -31.40
C VAL A 39 1.07 -59.66 -30.44
N GLU A 40 2.32 -59.98 -30.76
CA GLU A 40 3.48 -59.58 -29.94
C GLU A 40 3.70 -58.05 -29.95
N GLU A 41 3.46 -57.39 -31.08
CA GLU A 41 3.50 -55.91 -31.15
C GLU A 41 2.38 -55.27 -30.35
N LEU A 42 1.13 -55.75 -30.51
CA LEU A 42 -0.01 -55.25 -29.76
C LEU A 42 0.18 -55.44 -28.25
N LYS A 43 0.75 -56.58 -27.84
CA LYS A 43 1.09 -56.86 -26.44
C LYS A 43 2.12 -55.86 -25.89
N ARG A 44 3.13 -55.48 -26.68
CA ARG A 44 4.08 -54.42 -26.31
C ARG A 44 3.38 -53.07 -26.18
N THR A 45 2.50 -52.71 -27.11
CA THR A 45 1.73 -51.45 -27.06
C THR A 45 0.82 -51.40 -25.83
N VAL A 46 0.10 -52.49 -25.53
CA VAL A 46 -0.72 -52.58 -24.31
C VAL A 46 0.14 -52.44 -23.06
N GLY A 47 1.32 -53.06 -23.02
CA GLY A 47 2.27 -52.90 -21.91
C GLY A 47 2.71 -51.44 -21.73
N SER A 48 2.99 -50.73 -22.83
CA SER A 48 3.34 -49.30 -22.79
C SER A 48 2.17 -48.45 -22.31
N LEU A 49 0.95 -48.69 -22.79
CA LEU A 49 -0.24 -47.97 -22.36
C LEU A 49 -0.54 -48.17 -20.87
N GLN A 50 -0.35 -49.39 -20.36
CA GLN A 50 -0.49 -49.68 -18.93
C GLN A 50 0.54 -48.93 -18.09
N ALA A 51 1.81 -48.87 -18.55
CA ALA A 51 2.84 -48.10 -17.87
C ALA A 51 2.53 -46.60 -17.84
N ASN A 52 2.11 -46.04 -18.98
CA ASN A 52 1.70 -44.63 -19.08
C ASN A 52 0.48 -44.32 -18.22
N GLN A 53 -0.49 -45.24 -18.14
CA GLN A 53 -1.66 -45.09 -17.27
C GLN A 53 -1.26 -45.09 -15.79
N ALA A 54 -0.29 -45.92 -15.39
CA ALA A 54 0.23 -45.93 -14.03
C ALA A 54 0.95 -44.61 -13.69
N ASP A 55 1.79 -44.10 -14.60
CA ASP A 55 2.50 -42.84 -14.43
C ASP A 55 1.56 -41.64 -14.32
N LEU A 56 0.55 -41.57 -15.20
CA LEU A 56 -0.46 -40.51 -15.16
C LEU A 56 -1.28 -40.55 -13.85
N SER A 57 -1.57 -41.75 -13.34
CA SER A 57 -2.25 -41.92 -12.05
C SER A 57 -1.43 -41.36 -10.88
N VAL A 58 -0.10 -41.56 -10.90
CA VAL A 58 0.81 -40.97 -9.91
C VAL A 58 0.85 -39.45 -10.04
N SER A 59 1.00 -38.93 -11.25
CA SER A 59 1.02 -37.49 -11.52
C SER A 59 -0.27 -36.79 -11.05
N ILE A 60 -1.44 -37.40 -11.29
CA ILE A 60 -2.73 -36.87 -10.82
C ILE A 60 -2.82 -36.86 -9.28
N LYS A 61 -2.27 -37.88 -8.61
CA LYS A 61 -2.23 -37.90 -7.13
C LYS A 61 -1.35 -36.79 -6.59
N GLN A 62 -0.14 -36.63 -7.14
CA GLN A 62 0.77 -35.56 -6.75
C GLN A 62 0.12 -34.19 -6.94
N LEU A 63 -0.48 -33.95 -8.10
CA LEU A 63 -1.13 -32.67 -8.38
C LEU A 63 -2.29 -32.36 -7.41
N ARG A 64 -3.03 -33.40 -6.96
CA ARG A 64 -4.08 -33.25 -5.95
C ARG A 64 -3.52 -32.92 -4.56
N GLU A 65 -2.41 -33.54 -4.17
CA GLU A 65 -1.71 -33.21 -2.92
C GLU A 65 -1.21 -31.76 -2.96
N ASP A 66 -0.55 -31.37 -4.04
CA ASP A 66 -0.05 -30.00 -4.24
C ASP A 66 -1.18 -28.97 -4.22
N LEU A 67 -2.31 -29.25 -4.89
CA LEU A 67 -3.48 -28.37 -4.88
C LEU A 67 -4.08 -28.23 -3.48
N THR A 68 -4.08 -29.30 -2.69
CA THR A 68 -4.57 -29.28 -1.30
C THR A 68 -3.65 -28.42 -0.44
N ALA A 69 -2.34 -28.63 -0.51
CA ALA A 69 -1.35 -27.83 0.21
C ALA A 69 -1.40 -26.34 -0.20
N TYR A 70 -1.57 -26.07 -1.50
CA TYR A 70 -1.74 -24.71 -2.00
C TYR A 70 -3.02 -24.05 -1.47
N THR A 71 -4.13 -24.79 -1.44
CA THR A 71 -5.40 -24.30 -0.89
C THR A 71 -5.27 -23.95 0.60
N GLU A 72 -4.56 -24.76 1.37
CA GLU A 72 -4.26 -24.45 2.78
C GLU A 72 -3.37 -23.21 2.92
N THR A 73 -2.35 -23.08 2.09
CA THR A 73 -1.45 -21.91 2.07
C THR A 73 -2.21 -20.63 1.74
N VAL A 74 -3.12 -20.67 0.76
CA VAL A 74 -3.98 -19.52 0.42
C VAL A 74 -4.91 -19.16 1.57
N LYS A 75 -5.52 -20.13 2.27
CA LYS A 75 -6.33 -19.86 3.46
C LYS A 75 -5.53 -19.22 4.59
N ALA A 76 -4.31 -19.72 4.84
CA ALA A 76 -3.42 -19.12 5.82
C ALA A 76 -3.06 -17.67 5.45
N SER A 77 -2.71 -17.44 4.19
CA SER A 77 -2.40 -16.10 3.66
C SER A 77 -3.59 -15.15 3.76
N GLN A 78 -4.81 -15.61 3.46
CA GLN A 78 -6.03 -14.82 3.66
C GLN A 78 -6.25 -14.45 5.14
N GLY A 79 -5.99 -15.39 6.06
CA GLY A 79 -6.04 -15.15 7.49
C GLY A 79 -5.04 -14.10 7.95
N ASP A 80 -3.82 -14.14 7.44
CA ASP A 80 -2.78 -13.16 7.76
C ASP A 80 -3.07 -11.78 7.15
N MET A 81 -3.64 -11.73 5.93
CA MET A 81 -4.11 -10.48 5.32
C MET A 81 -5.21 -9.83 6.16
N SER A 82 -6.16 -10.62 6.69
CA SER A 82 -7.20 -10.11 7.59
C SER A 82 -6.61 -9.53 8.88
N LYS A 83 -5.66 -10.22 9.51
CA LYS A 83 -4.97 -9.70 10.71
C LYS A 83 -4.21 -8.41 10.41
N LEU A 84 -3.55 -8.34 9.25
CA LEU A 84 -2.81 -7.15 8.83
C LEU A 84 -3.77 -5.97 8.60
N SER A 85 -4.92 -6.19 7.96
CA SER A 85 -5.95 -5.17 7.78
C SER A 85 -6.40 -4.59 9.12
N VAL A 86 -6.71 -5.44 10.09
CA VAL A 86 -7.12 -5.00 11.44
C VAL A 86 -6.03 -4.17 12.13
N LYS A 87 -4.76 -4.56 12.00
CA LYS A 87 -3.64 -3.77 12.54
C LYS A 87 -3.51 -2.41 11.86
N LEU A 88 -3.74 -2.36 10.55
CA LEU A 88 -3.67 -1.11 9.79
C LEU A 88 -4.81 -0.16 10.18
N ASP A 89 -6.00 -0.70 10.41
CA ASP A 89 -7.16 0.06 10.91
C ASP A 89 -6.91 0.62 12.32
N ASP A 90 -6.34 -0.18 13.24
CA ASP A 90 -5.97 0.27 14.59
C ASP A 90 -4.92 1.38 14.56
N ILE A 91 -3.89 1.24 13.73
CA ILE A 91 -2.88 2.29 13.52
C ILE A 91 -3.54 3.56 12.95
N GLY A 92 -4.46 3.41 12.00
CA GLY A 92 -5.23 4.53 11.43
C GLY A 92 -6.03 5.28 12.50
N ALA A 93 -6.69 4.55 13.40
CA ALA A 93 -7.43 5.13 14.52
C ALA A 93 -6.51 5.83 15.53
N GLN A 94 -5.41 5.19 15.93
CA GLN A 94 -4.42 5.76 16.84
C GLN A 94 -3.79 7.04 16.29
N LEU A 95 -3.41 7.04 15.01
CA LEU A 95 -2.81 8.20 14.36
C LEU A 95 -3.82 9.35 14.29
N SER A 96 -5.05 9.08 13.88
CA SER A 96 -6.12 10.09 13.83
C SER A 96 -6.36 10.73 15.21
N GLY A 97 -6.38 9.91 16.26
CA GLY A 97 -6.51 10.39 17.64
C GLY A 97 -5.34 11.29 18.07
N LYS A 98 -4.09 10.87 17.77
CA LYS A 98 -2.90 11.67 18.07
C LYS A 98 -2.87 12.99 17.30
N VAL A 99 -3.23 12.97 16.01
CA VAL A 99 -3.29 14.18 15.18
C VAL A 99 -4.34 15.15 15.71
N ALA A 100 -5.51 14.67 16.12
CA ALA A 100 -6.54 15.51 16.74
C ALA A 100 -6.04 16.14 18.05
N ALA A 101 -5.41 15.36 18.93
CA ALA A 101 -4.85 15.85 20.19
C ALA A 101 -3.72 16.88 19.97
N LEU A 102 -2.85 16.64 19.00
CA LEU A 102 -1.82 17.60 18.59
C LEU A 102 -2.45 18.88 18.06
N GLY A 103 -3.47 18.80 17.20
CA GLY A 103 -4.17 19.97 16.68
C GLY A 103 -4.81 20.81 17.80
N GLN A 104 -5.42 20.17 18.79
CA GLN A 104 -5.95 20.86 19.97
C GLN A 104 -4.84 21.52 20.79
N THR A 105 -3.72 20.83 21.02
CA THR A 105 -2.60 21.33 21.81
C THR A 105 -1.93 22.53 21.12
N ILE A 106 -1.74 22.46 19.81
CA ILE A 106 -1.16 23.56 19.01
C ILE A 106 -2.09 24.78 19.04
N ASN A 107 -3.40 24.60 18.85
CA ASN A 107 -4.35 25.71 18.92
C ASN A 107 -4.38 26.37 20.31
N GLN A 108 -4.32 25.58 21.38
CA GLN A 108 -4.25 26.09 22.74
C GLN A 108 -2.94 26.82 23.01
N ALA A 109 -1.80 26.28 22.55
CA ALA A 109 -0.50 26.92 22.70
C ALA A 109 -0.40 28.23 21.90
N GLN A 110 -0.94 28.26 20.67
CA GLN A 110 -0.96 29.45 19.82
C GLN A 110 -1.85 30.55 20.40
N SER A 111 -3.07 30.21 20.83
CA SER A 111 -3.97 31.20 21.45
C SER A 111 -3.37 31.76 22.73
N LYS A 112 -2.82 30.91 23.61
CA LYS A 112 -2.16 31.38 24.82
C LYS A 112 -0.94 32.26 24.53
N GLY A 113 -0.08 31.87 23.60
CA GLY A 113 1.09 32.66 23.22
C GLY A 113 0.73 34.03 22.62
N LEU A 114 -0.35 34.09 21.84
CA LEU A 114 -0.84 35.34 21.26
C LEU A 114 -1.42 36.29 22.33
N GLU A 115 -2.18 35.74 23.27
CA GLU A 115 -2.71 36.50 24.40
C GLU A 115 -1.60 37.00 25.33
N ASP A 116 -0.61 36.17 25.65
CA ASP A 116 0.55 36.55 26.46
C ASP A 116 1.38 37.66 25.76
N GLN A 117 1.58 37.55 24.44
CA GLN A 117 2.28 38.58 23.66
C GLN A 117 1.49 39.90 23.60
N LYS A 118 0.16 39.82 23.50
CA LYS A 118 -0.72 40.99 23.49
C LYS A 118 -0.75 41.68 24.85
N ALA A 119 -0.76 40.91 25.94
CA ALA A 119 -0.64 41.43 27.30
C ALA A 119 0.72 42.10 27.52
N ALA A 120 1.82 41.45 27.12
CA ALA A 120 3.16 42.04 27.22
C ALA A 120 3.30 43.33 26.41
N LEU A 121 2.72 43.40 25.20
CA LEU A 121 2.72 44.61 24.39
C LEU A 121 1.87 45.73 25.02
N ALA A 122 0.76 45.40 25.65
CA ALA A 122 -0.09 46.37 26.35
C ALA A 122 0.64 46.98 27.56
N GLU A 123 1.30 46.14 28.37
CA GLU A 123 2.10 46.59 29.51
C GLU A 123 3.30 47.45 29.07
N ALA A 124 4.05 47.02 28.04
CA ALA A 124 5.16 47.81 27.51
C ALA A 124 4.72 49.18 26.98
N LYS A 125 3.53 49.26 26.34
CA LYS A 125 2.95 50.55 25.91
C LYS A 125 2.57 51.42 27.09
N LYS A 126 2.04 50.85 28.18
CA LYS A 126 1.68 51.59 29.38
C LYS A 126 2.92 52.14 30.10
N GLU A 127 3.98 51.34 30.19
CA GLU A 127 5.27 51.76 30.76
C GLU A 127 5.90 52.88 29.94
N SER A 128 5.92 52.76 28.62
CA SER A 128 6.43 53.82 27.72
C SER A 128 5.62 55.12 27.81
N ALA A 129 4.29 55.02 27.88
CA ALA A 129 3.42 56.19 28.11
C ALA A 129 3.80 56.91 29.42
N THR A 130 3.97 56.13 30.48
CA THR A 130 4.30 56.62 31.82
C THR A 130 5.66 57.32 31.86
N GLU A 131 6.66 56.76 31.17
CA GLU A 131 8.01 57.34 31.09
C GLU A 131 8.02 58.71 30.36
N ILE A 132 7.29 58.82 29.25
CA ILE A 132 7.20 60.08 28.48
C ILE A 132 6.52 61.17 29.32
N PHE A 133 5.46 60.81 30.04
CA PHE A 133 4.76 61.71 30.96
C PHE A 133 5.67 62.24 32.06
N TYR A 134 6.33 61.35 32.83
CA TYR A 134 7.21 61.76 33.93
C TYR A 134 8.43 62.56 33.45
N THR A 135 8.94 62.26 32.26
CA THR A 135 10.05 63.03 31.68
C THR A 135 9.63 64.46 31.35
N ALA A 136 8.42 64.65 30.81
CA ALA A 136 7.85 65.97 30.54
C ALA A 136 7.57 66.74 31.84
N GLU A 137 7.03 66.07 32.87
CA GLU A 137 6.76 66.66 34.19
C GLU A 137 8.05 67.15 34.88
N LYS A 138 9.12 66.35 34.86
CA LYS A 138 10.43 66.78 35.40
C LYS A 138 10.97 68.03 34.72
N ARG A 139 10.78 68.16 33.40
CA ARG A 139 11.19 69.36 32.64
C ARG A 139 10.34 70.58 33.00
N LEU A 140 9.05 70.38 33.23
CA LEU A 140 8.14 71.42 33.72
C LEU A 140 8.57 71.93 35.10
N GLN A 141 8.92 71.02 36.02
CA GLN A 141 9.47 71.37 37.34
C GLN A 141 10.80 72.12 37.26
N ALA A 142 11.65 71.78 36.29
CA ALA A 142 12.91 72.47 36.02
C ALA A 142 12.75 73.85 35.33
N ARG A 143 11.51 74.32 35.11
CA ARG A 143 11.16 75.55 34.35
C ARG A 143 11.60 75.53 32.89
N ASP A 144 11.91 74.36 32.33
CA ASP A 144 12.13 74.19 30.89
C ASP A 144 10.78 73.99 30.18
N HIS A 145 10.04 75.10 30.10
CA HIS A 145 8.67 75.11 29.57
C HIS A 145 8.59 74.73 28.09
N ALA A 146 9.67 74.97 27.31
CA ALA A 146 9.71 74.66 25.88
C ALA A 146 9.81 73.15 25.63
N GLN A 147 10.67 72.46 26.39
CA GLN A 147 10.83 71.01 26.26
C GLN A 147 9.73 70.24 26.98
N ALA A 148 9.13 70.80 28.04
CA ALA A 148 7.96 70.24 28.70
C ALA A 148 6.74 70.22 27.77
N ALA A 149 6.42 71.34 27.11
CA ALA A 149 5.30 71.41 26.17
C ALA A 149 5.41 70.35 25.05
N LYS A 150 6.60 70.23 24.44
CA LYS A 150 6.85 69.20 23.42
C LYS A 150 6.67 67.77 23.94
N GLY A 151 7.10 67.50 25.18
CA GLY A 151 6.96 66.18 25.80
C GLY A 151 5.49 65.81 26.06
N PHE A 152 4.69 66.75 26.56
CA PHE A 152 3.25 66.54 26.76
C PHE A 152 2.49 66.45 25.44
N GLU A 153 2.81 67.27 24.43
CA GLU A 153 2.25 67.12 23.07
C GLU A 153 2.56 65.75 22.46
N GLN A 154 3.76 65.23 22.69
CA GLN A 154 4.13 63.88 22.25
C GLN A 154 3.29 62.83 22.99
N TYR A 155 3.16 62.93 24.32
CA TYR A 155 2.33 62.03 25.12
C TYR A 155 0.87 61.98 24.64
N LEU A 156 0.24 63.15 24.43
CA LEU A 156 -1.16 63.24 23.98
C LEU A 156 -1.38 62.67 22.58
N ARG A 157 -0.36 62.76 21.71
CA ARG A 157 -0.40 62.24 20.32
C ARG A 157 -0.17 60.74 20.26
N ASP A 158 0.83 60.25 20.99
CA ASP A 158 1.26 58.86 20.93
C ASP A 158 0.35 57.96 21.79
N PHE A 159 -0.26 58.52 22.84
CA PHE A 159 -1.10 57.79 23.80
C PHE A 159 -2.46 58.47 24.06
N PRO A 160 -3.33 58.63 23.05
CA PRO A 160 -4.59 59.40 23.15
C PRO A 160 -5.64 58.82 24.11
N LYS A 161 -5.40 57.64 24.69
CA LYS A 161 -6.30 56.93 25.61
C LYS A 161 -5.63 56.54 26.92
N ALA A 162 -4.48 57.12 27.24
CA ALA A 162 -3.79 56.82 28.49
C ALA A 162 -4.49 57.47 29.69
N ASP A 163 -4.26 56.92 30.89
CA ASP A 163 -4.95 57.33 32.10
C ASP A 163 -4.62 58.78 32.54
N LEU A 164 -3.50 59.35 32.10
CA LEU A 164 -3.03 60.69 32.49
C LEU A 164 -3.27 61.76 31.41
N ILE A 165 -4.14 61.51 30.43
CA ILE A 165 -4.44 62.45 29.35
C ILE A 165 -4.96 63.79 29.86
N ASP A 166 -5.87 63.75 30.85
CA ASP A 166 -6.46 64.97 31.42
C ASP A 166 -5.39 65.82 32.14
N VAL A 167 -4.51 65.14 32.90
CA VAL A 167 -3.40 65.77 33.61
C VAL A 167 -2.36 66.33 32.64
N ALA A 168 -1.98 65.55 31.63
CA ALA A 168 -1.04 65.98 30.60
C ALA A 168 -1.56 67.19 29.80
N THR A 169 -2.87 67.25 29.54
CA THR A 169 -3.50 68.39 28.87
C THR A 169 -3.45 69.65 29.72
N TYR A 170 -3.69 69.51 31.02
CA TYR A 170 -3.56 70.60 31.98
C TYR A 170 -2.11 71.11 32.09
N ASP A 171 -1.15 70.20 32.25
CA ASP A 171 0.28 70.55 32.38
C ASP A 171 0.88 71.12 31.09
N LEU A 172 0.37 70.71 29.93
CA LEU A 172 0.69 71.35 28.66
C LEU A 172 0.22 72.82 28.64
N GLY A 173 -0.99 73.08 29.14
CA GLY A 173 -1.51 74.44 29.31
C GLY A 173 -0.62 75.30 30.22
N LEU A 174 -0.19 74.73 31.36
CA LEU A 174 0.76 75.38 32.27
C LEU A 174 2.11 75.64 31.59
N SER A 175 2.61 74.69 30.80
CA SER A 175 3.86 74.83 30.05
C SER A 175 3.79 76.01 29.08
N TYR A 176 2.70 76.16 28.32
CA TYR A 176 2.53 77.30 27.43
C TYR A 176 2.34 78.63 28.15
N TYR A 177 1.71 78.62 29.31
CA TYR A 177 1.58 79.81 30.13
C TYR A 177 2.95 80.29 30.62
N GLY A 178 3.82 79.37 31.07
CA GLY A 178 5.20 79.66 31.48
C GLY A 178 6.11 80.14 30.35
N LEU A 179 5.81 79.81 29.08
CA LEU A 179 6.53 80.34 27.91
C LEU A 179 6.19 81.80 27.58
N LYS A 180 5.08 82.32 28.10
CA LYS A 180 4.59 83.68 27.83
C LYS A 180 4.92 84.68 28.94
N GLN A 181 5.49 84.22 30.06
CA GLN A 181 6.04 85.05 31.13
C GLN A 181 7.53 85.29 30.93
#